data_AF-A0A820YIK2-F1
#
_entry.id   AF-A0A820YIK2-F1
#
_cell.length_a   1.000
_cell.length_b   1.000
_cell.length_c   1.000
_cell.angle_alpha   90.00
_cell.angle_beta   90.00
_cell.angle_gamma   90.00
#
_symmetry.space_group_name_H-M   'P 1'
#
loop_
_entity.id
_entity.type
_entity.pdbx_description
1 polymer ?
#
loop_
_entity_poly.entity_id
_entity_poly.type
_entity_poly.pdbx_seq_one_letter_code
_entity_poly.pdbx_strand_id
1 'polypeptide(L)'
;MRRSSNGVINLLDDSILKRFYSEILPKIHYKIKWFDLEPLCKERILLAADYPNLHGLSLFNIERETILRLFDDRIFKNHIKTLIITIAKHEIIGSTSDIINIVCTYVLTMCTNLLCLKFHPYSDIYVDFRERLSFESIEPARFFSSNLMELQINVDDFTDCLYLLDGRFPRLCIFYVDVRLFTPPSPAIINKIDY
;
A
#
# COMPACT_ATOMS: atom_id res chain seq x y z
N MET A 1 2.92 37.31 -15.41
CA MET A 1 2.32 36.19 -14.65
C MET A 1 1.90 35.09 -15.60
N ARG A 2 2.73 34.05 -15.76
CA ARG A 2 2.39 32.86 -16.54
C ARG A 2 1.55 31.95 -15.64
N ARG A 3 0.27 31.75 -15.98
CA ARG A 3 -0.56 30.73 -15.37
C ARG A 3 0.04 29.37 -15.73
N SER A 4 0.47 28.63 -14.71
CA SER A 4 0.85 27.23 -14.84
C SER A 4 -0.34 26.47 -15.40
N SER A 5 -0.23 25.95 -16.61
CA SER A 5 -1.18 25.03 -17.19
C SER A 5 -1.26 23.79 -16.30
N ASN A 6 -2.43 23.55 -15.71
CA ASN A 6 -2.76 22.27 -15.10
C ASN A 6 -2.46 21.17 -16.14
N GLY A 7 -1.42 20.39 -15.88
CA GLY A 7 -1.04 19.27 -16.73
C GLY A 7 -2.17 18.28 -16.76
N VAL A 8 -2.96 18.31 -17.83
CA VAL A 8 -3.86 17.22 -18.21
C VAL A 8 -2.93 16.04 -18.46
N ILE A 9 -2.79 15.16 -17.46
CA ILE A 9 -2.15 13.87 -17.64
C ILE A 9 -2.97 13.19 -18.74
N ASN A 10 -2.36 13.01 -19.91
CA ASN A 10 -3.00 12.38 -21.05
C ASN A 10 -3.45 10.98 -20.60
N LEU A 11 -4.74 10.83 -20.31
CA LEU A 11 -5.39 9.54 -20.17
C LEU A 11 -5.02 8.74 -21.41
N LEU A 12 -4.37 7.60 -21.22
CA LEU A 12 -4.10 6.64 -22.29
C LEU A 12 -5.38 6.47 -23.10
N ASP A 13 -5.28 6.67 -24.42
CA ASP A 13 -6.41 6.51 -25.32
C ASP A 13 -7.06 5.14 -25.06
N ASP A 14 -8.37 5.15 -24.75
CA ASP A 14 -9.14 3.94 -24.47
C ASP A 14 -9.03 2.93 -25.63
N SER A 15 -8.75 3.39 -26.86
CA SER A 15 -8.49 2.51 -28.00
C SER A 15 -7.25 1.63 -27.80
N ILE A 16 -6.19 2.17 -27.20
CA ILE A 16 -4.94 1.46 -26.90
C ILE A 16 -5.17 0.47 -25.77
N LEU A 17 -5.84 0.89 -24.70
CA LEU A 17 -6.17 0.00 -23.58
C LEU A 17 -7.08 -1.15 -24.04
N LYS A 18 -8.12 -0.83 -24.83
CA LYS A 18 -9.03 -1.83 -25.41
C LYS A 18 -8.26 -2.85 -26.23
N ARG A 19 -7.38 -2.40 -27.13
CA ARG A 19 -6.54 -3.28 -27.95
C ARG A 19 -5.63 -4.15 -27.07
N PHE A 20 -5.01 -3.57 -26.05
CA PHE A 20 -4.17 -4.32 -25.12
C PHE A 20 -4.98 -5.44 -24.45
N TYR A 21 -6.16 -5.13 -23.90
CA TYR A 21 -7.02 -6.12 -23.23
C TYR A 21 -7.55 -7.20 -24.17
N SER A 22 -7.93 -6.87 -25.40
CA SER A 22 -8.56 -7.83 -26.31
C SER A 22 -7.57 -8.66 -27.13
N GLU A 23 -6.41 -8.10 -27.48
CA GLU A 23 -5.48 -8.75 -28.43
C GLU A 23 -4.18 -9.22 -27.81
N ILE A 24 -3.66 -8.47 -26.83
CA ILE A 24 -2.31 -8.67 -26.29
C ILE A 24 -2.37 -9.47 -25.00
N LEU A 25 -3.14 -8.98 -24.02
CA LEU A 25 -3.24 -9.56 -22.68
C LEU A 25 -3.60 -11.07 -22.71
N PRO A 26 -4.56 -11.55 -23.54
CA PRO A 26 -4.90 -12.97 -23.60
C PRO A 26 -3.74 -13.86 -24.10
N LYS A 27 -2.76 -13.28 -24.79
CA LYS A 27 -1.60 -14.02 -25.30
C LYS A 27 -0.44 -14.05 -24.32
N ILE A 28 -0.41 -13.13 -23.35
CA ILE A 28 0.75 -12.94 -22.46
C ILE A 28 0.43 -13.08 -20.97
N HIS A 29 -0.84 -13.06 -20.55
CA HIS A 29 -1.21 -13.02 -19.12
C HIS A 29 -0.59 -14.15 -18.29
N TYR A 30 -0.52 -15.37 -18.84
CA TYR A 30 0.13 -16.51 -18.17
C TYR A 30 1.65 -16.37 -18.05
N LYS A 31 2.30 -15.49 -18.81
CA LYS A 31 3.74 -15.21 -18.70
C LYS A 31 4.05 -14.08 -17.72
N ILE A 32 3.05 -13.28 -17.34
CA ILE A 32 3.25 -12.13 -16.47
C ILE A 32 3.53 -12.63 -15.06
N LYS A 33 4.67 -12.15 -14.55
CA LYS A 33 5.28 -12.55 -13.28
C LYS A 33 5.25 -11.42 -12.25
N TRP A 34 5.34 -10.20 -12.75
CA TRP A 34 5.38 -8.99 -11.96
C TRP A 34 4.50 -7.92 -12.60
N PHE A 35 3.76 -7.20 -11.77
CA PHE A 35 3.07 -5.98 -12.16
C PHE A 35 3.58 -4.79 -11.37
N ASP A 36 3.96 -3.76 -12.10
CA ASP A 36 4.26 -2.43 -11.57
C ASP A 36 3.26 -1.49 -12.24
N LEU A 37 2.19 -1.14 -11.52
CA LEU A 37 1.02 -0.49 -12.11
C LEU A 37 0.77 0.89 -11.49
N GLU A 38 0.69 1.88 -12.38
CA GLU A 38 0.26 3.22 -12.02
C GLU A 38 -1.24 3.30 -11.71
N PRO A 39 -1.63 4.24 -10.82
CA PRO A 39 -2.88 4.98 -10.85
C PRO A 39 -4.10 4.34 -11.48
N LEU A 40 -4.14 4.69 -12.75
CA LEU A 40 -5.30 4.79 -13.59
C LEU A 40 -5.61 3.47 -14.30
N CYS A 41 -4.63 2.57 -14.39
CA CYS A 41 -4.77 1.33 -15.17
C CYS A 41 -4.81 0.06 -14.30
N LYS A 42 -4.52 0.15 -13.00
CA LYS A 42 -4.31 -1.01 -12.12
C LYS A 42 -5.54 -1.91 -12.06
N GLU A 43 -6.69 -1.32 -11.75
CA GLU A 43 -7.92 -2.08 -11.55
C GLU A 43 -8.33 -2.75 -12.86
N ARG A 44 -8.36 -2.02 -13.97
CA ARG A 44 -8.73 -2.59 -15.29
C ARG A 44 -7.78 -3.72 -15.71
N ILE A 45 -6.46 -3.58 -15.54
CA ILE A 45 -5.49 -4.64 -15.88
C ILE A 45 -5.66 -5.84 -14.96
N LEU A 46 -5.67 -5.64 -13.65
CA LEU A 46 -5.75 -6.75 -12.69
C LEU A 46 -7.08 -7.50 -12.77
N LEU A 47 -8.16 -6.84 -13.19
CA LEU A 47 -9.48 -7.46 -13.38
C LEU A 47 -9.70 -8.06 -14.79
N ALA A 48 -8.85 -7.76 -15.77
CA ALA A 48 -9.08 -8.18 -17.17
C ALA A 48 -8.75 -9.64 -17.46
N ALA A 49 -7.95 -10.32 -16.63
CA ALA A 49 -7.52 -11.70 -16.85
C ALA A 49 -7.10 -12.38 -15.54
N ASP A 50 -6.99 -13.71 -15.58
CA ASP A 50 -6.32 -14.47 -14.53
C ASP A 50 -4.81 -14.47 -14.73
N TYR A 51 -4.04 -14.31 -13.65
CA TYR A 51 -2.58 -14.30 -13.72
C TYR A 51 -1.99 -15.45 -12.91
N PRO A 52 -1.92 -16.66 -13.49
CA PRO A 52 -1.50 -17.86 -12.74
C PRO A 52 -0.05 -17.83 -12.26
N ASN A 53 0.81 -17.01 -12.90
CA ASN A 53 2.23 -16.92 -12.58
C ASN A 53 2.65 -15.58 -11.94
N LEU A 54 1.67 -14.73 -11.61
CA LEU A 54 1.91 -13.44 -10.97
C LEU A 54 2.33 -13.67 -9.51
N HIS A 55 3.59 -13.37 -9.21
CA HIS A 55 4.14 -13.51 -7.87
C HIS A 55 4.52 -12.18 -7.24
N GLY A 56 4.59 -11.11 -8.03
CA GLY A 56 4.91 -9.78 -7.55
C GLY A 56 3.93 -8.73 -8.03
N LEU A 57 3.52 -7.84 -7.13
CA LEU A 57 2.59 -6.76 -7.42
C LEU A 57 3.01 -5.49 -6.69
N SER A 58 3.07 -4.38 -7.42
CA SER A 58 3.29 -3.04 -6.87
C SER A 58 2.09 -2.15 -7.19
N LEU A 59 1.50 -1.59 -6.13
CA LEU A 59 0.30 -0.76 -6.17
C LEU A 59 0.64 0.62 -5.62
N PHE A 60 0.88 1.58 -6.50
CA PHE A 60 1.27 2.94 -6.12
C PHE A 60 0.06 3.86 -6.02
N ASN A 61 -0.01 4.77 -5.05
CA ASN A 61 -1.17 5.65 -4.76
C ASN A 61 -2.52 4.93 -4.94
N ILE A 62 -2.74 3.85 -4.21
CA ILE A 62 -4.00 3.11 -4.23
C ILE A 62 -4.93 3.61 -3.11
N GLU A 63 -6.22 3.67 -3.41
CA GLU A 63 -7.29 3.96 -2.46
C GLU A 63 -7.68 2.71 -1.67
N ARG A 64 -8.12 2.90 -0.43
CA ARG A 64 -8.47 1.81 0.48
C ARG A 64 -9.52 0.87 -0.11
N GLU A 65 -10.60 1.43 -0.67
CA GLU A 65 -11.70 0.67 -1.28
C GLU A 65 -11.21 -0.17 -2.46
N THR A 66 -10.18 0.31 -3.17
CA THR A 66 -9.60 -0.43 -4.29
C THR A 66 -8.79 -1.62 -3.81
N ILE A 67 -8.06 -1.51 -2.70
CA ILE A 67 -7.38 -2.67 -2.08
C ILE A 67 -8.42 -3.73 -1.71
N LEU A 68 -9.48 -3.33 -0.99
CA LEU A 68 -10.54 -4.26 -0.57
C LEU A 68 -11.13 -4.99 -1.78
N ARG A 69 -11.54 -4.26 -2.82
CA ARG A 69 -12.12 -4.83 -4.05
C ARG A 69 -11.15 -5.75 -4.81
N LEU A 70 -9.86 -5.44 -4.84
CA LEU A 70 -8.86 -6.26 -5.55
C LEU A 70 -8.62 -7.61 -4.88
N PHE A 71 -8.67 -7.68 -3.54
CA PHE A 71 -8.29 -8.89 -2.79
C PHE A 71 -9.47 -9.74 -2.31
N ASP A 72 -10.70 -9.24 -2.32
CA ASP A 72 -11.88 -9.98 -1.87
C ASP A 72 -12.08 -11.27 -2.69
N ASP A 73 -12.07 -11.18 -4.02
CA ASP A 73 -12.65 -12.22 -4.87
C ASP A 73 -11.73 -12.79 -5.96
N ARG A 74 -10.40 -12.62 -5.83
CA ARG A 74 -9.47 -12.93 -6.92
C ARG A 74 -8.54 -14.09 -6.65
N ILE A 75 -8.38 -14.94 -7.66
CA ILE A 75 -7.52 -16.14 -7.62
C ILE A 75 -6.03 -15.76 -7.52
N PHE A 76 -5.62 -14.62 -8.12
CA PHE A 76 -4.21 -14.24 -8.14
C PHE A 76 -3.63 -13.97 -6.75
N LYS A 77 -4.44 -13.66 -5.73
CA LYS A 77 -3.97 -13.40 -4.35
C LYS A 77 -3.21 -14.59 -3.76
N ASN A 78 -3.57 -15.81 -4.17
CA ASN A 78 -2.89 -17.03 -3.76
C ASN A 78 -1.51 -17.20 -4.43
N HIS A 79 -1.22 -16.47 -5.50
CA HIS A 79 0.06 -16.55 -6.20
C HIS A 79 1.03 -15.44 -5.79
N ILE A 80 0.53 -14.34 -5.22
CA ILE A 80 1.35 -13.21 -4.77
C ILE A 80 2.28 -13.65 -3.63
N LYS A 81 3.58 -13.49 -3.88
CA LYS A 81 4.66 -13.69 -2.91
C LYS A 81 5.26 -12.36 -2.45
N THR A 82 5.20 -11.33 -3.29
CA THR A 82 5.72 -10.00 -2.99
C THR A 82 4.66 -8.95 -3.30
N LEU A 83 4.35 -8.12 -2.31
CA LEU A 83 3.40 -7.02 -2.47
C LEU A 83 4.02 -5.72 -1.98
N ILE A 84 3.97 -4.70 -2.84
CA ILE A 84 4.39 -3.34 -2.54
C ILE A 84 3.15 -2.45 -2.63
N ILE A 85 2.86 -1.72 -1.56
CA ILE A 85 1.69 -0.83 -1.48
C ILE A 85 2.16 0.57 -1.11
N THR A 86 1.66 1.55 -1.86
CA THR A 86 1.72 2.97 -1.50
C THR A 86 0.31 3.54 -1.53
N ILE A 87 -0.13 4.13 -0.42
CA ILE A 87 -1.48 4.67 -0.28
C ILE A 87 -1.57 6.07 -0.87
N ALA A 88 -2.70 6.38 -1.51
CA ALA A 88 -2.95 7.70 -2.09
C ALA A 88 -3.02 8.80 -1.03
N LYS A 89 -2.52 9.99 -1.34
CA LYS A 89 -2.42 11.13 -0.40
C LYS A 89 -3.75 11.54 0.24
N HIS A 90 -4.83 11.55 -0.54
CA HIS A 90 -6.13 12.06 -0.11
C HIS A 90 -6.88 11.11 0.84
N GLU A 91 -6.54 9.84 0.82
CA GLU A 91 -7.07 8.83 1.75
C GLU A 91 -6.62 9.07 3.20
N ILE A 92 -5.52 9.78 3.34
CA ILE A 92 -4.84 10.00 4.62
C ILE A 92 -5.49 11.15 5.42
N ILE A 93 -6.63 11.65 4.96
CA ILE A 93 -7.46 12.61 5.70
C ILE A 93 -8.26 11.89 6.81
N GLY A 94 -8.31 10.55 6.80
CA GLY A 94 -8.80 9.70 7.90
C GLY A 94 -7.69 9.09 8.76
N SER A 95 -8.04 8.23 9.73
CA SER A 95 -7.04 7.63 10.62
C SER A 95 -6.09 6.70 9.89
N THR A 96 -4.79 6.97 10.00
CA THR A 96 -3.72 6.09 9.47
C THR A 96 -3.82 4.69 10.06
N SER A 97 -4.31 4.58 11.30
CA SER A 97 -4.62 3.32 11.96
C SER A 97 -5.65 2.48 11.20
N ASP A 98 -6.70 3.08 10.64
CA ASP A 98 -7.72 2.31 9.90
C ASP A 98 -7.16 1.75 8.60
N ILE A 99 -6.35 2.55 7.89
CA ILE A 99 -5.74 2.15 6.63
C ILE A 99 -4.79 0.97 6.87
N ILE A 100 -3.94 1.06 7.88
CA ILE A 100 -2.96 0.01 8.13
C ILE A 100 -3.64 -1.22 8.74
N ASN A 101 -4.63 -1.05 9.61
CA ASN A 101 -5.44 -2.17 10.09
C ASN A 101 -6.08 -2.92 8.94
N ILE A 102 -6.57 -2.21 7.93
CA ILE A 102 -7.19 -2.83 6.77
C ILE A 102 -6.14 -3.45 5.87
N VAL A 103 -5.07 -2.73 5.54
CA VAL A 103 -4.02 -3.27 4.68
C VAL A 103 -3.37 -4.47 5.33
N CYS A 104 -2.87 -4.37 6.56
CA CYS A 104 -2.25 -5.49 7.25
C CYS A 104 -3.25 -6.63 7.48
N THR A 105 -4.45 -6.37 8.01
CA THR A 105 -5.40 -7.47 8.27
C THR A 105 -5.85 -8.12 6.97
N TYR A 106 -6.32 -7.37 5.98
CA TYR A 106 -6.84 -7.95 4.75
C TYR A 106 -5.74 -8.56 3.89
N VAL A 107 -4.64 -7.85 3.64
CA VAL A 107 -3.57 -8.37 2.79
C VAL A 107 -2.96 -9.62 3.41
N LEU A 108 -2.62 -9.59 4.70
CA LEU A 108 -1.93 -10.73 5.33
C LEU A 108 -2.88 -11.93 5.51
N THR A 109 -4.18 -11.69 5.70
CA THR A 109 -5.18 -12.75 5.79
C THR A 109 -5.50 -13.35 4.41
N MET A 110 -5.57 -12.51 3.37
CA MET A 110 -5.98 -12.92 2.02
C MET A 110 -4.83 -13.47 1.17
N CYS A 111 -3.60 -12.98 1.37
CA CYS A 111 -2.41 -13.40 0.62
C CYS A 111 -1.62 -14.43 1.43
N THR A 112 -2.15 -15.64 1.55
CA THR A 112 -1.58 -16.70 2.41
C THR A 112 -0.16 -17.13 1.99
N ASN A 113 0.22 -16.92 0.73
CA ASN A 113 1.55 -17.21 0.20
C ASN A 113 2.49 -15.99 0.18
N LEU A 114 2.08 -14.88 0.80
CA LEU A 114 2.89 -13.66 0.86
C LEU A 114 4.15 -13.89 1.69
N LEU A 115 5.31 -13.60 1.09
CA LEU A 115 6.63 -13.71 1.71
C LEU A 115 7.22 -12.32 2.02
N CYS A 116 6.88 -11.31 1.22
CA CYS A 116 7.41 -9.97 1.34
C CYS A 116 6.27 -8.94 1.21
N LEU A 117 6.13 -8.09 2.22
CA LEU A 117 5.20 -6.96 2.24
C LEU A 117 5.98 -5.67 2.45
N LYS A 118 5.86 -4.73 1.50
CA LYS A 118 6.40 -3.38 1.63
C LYS A 118 5.26 -2.39 1.61
N PHE A 119 5.13 -1.64 2.69
CA PHE A 119 4.10 -0.64 2.86
C PHE A 119 4.75 0.74 3.07
N HIS A 120 4.50 1.62 2.13
CA HIS A 120 5.01 2.98 2.15
C HIS A 120 3.81 3.94 2.29
N PRO A 121 3.51 4.46 3.49
CA PRO A 121 2.65 5.64 3.58
C PRO A 121 3.36 6.78 2.85
N TYR A 122 2.61 7.46 1.98
CA TYR A 122 2.98 8.54 1.07
C TYR A 122 4.35 9.24 1.29
N SER A 123 5.08 9.49 0.19
CA SER A 123 6.50 9.88 0.19
C SER A 123 6.82 11.32 0.56
N ASP A 124 5.92 12.30 0.44
CA ASP A 124 6.40 13.69 0.28
C ASP A 124 5.83 14.75 1.24
N ILE A 125 4.96 14.43 2.21
CA ILE A 125 4.32 15.48 3.04
C ILE A 125 4.24 15.07 4.51
N TYR A 126 4.84 15.92 5.35
CA TYR A 126 4.65 16.00 6.80
C TYR A 126 3.18 16.27 7.11
N VAL A 127 2.38 15.23 7.27
CA VAL A 127 1.05 15.33 7.84
C VAL A 127 1.16 14.87 9.29
N ASP A 128 0.65 15.69 10.22
CA ASP A 128 0.63 15.43 11.66
C ASP A 128 -0.31 14.26 11.94
N PHE A 129 0.23 13.04 11.94
CA PHE A 129 -0.49 11.84 12.37
C PHE A 129 -0.33 11.70 13.86
N ARG A 130 -1.41 11.99 14.59
CA ARG A 130 -1.47 11.73 16.05
C ARG A 130 -2.09 10.38 16.38
N GLU A 131 -2.50 9.62 15.38
CA GLU A 131 -3.21 8.36 15.55
C GLU A 131 -2.24 7.20 15.41
N ARG A 132 -1.96 6.58 16.56
CA ARG A 132 -1.04 5.47 16.72
C ARG A 132 -1.45 4.27 15.87
N LEU A 133 -0.47 3.51 15.42
CA LEU A 133 -0.68 2.19 14.83
C LEU A 133 -1.14 1.21 15.91
N SER A 134 -2.44 1.20 16.23
CA SER A 134 -2.99 0.26 17.20
C SER A 134 -3.31 -1.09 16.55
N PHE A 135 -2.49 -2.10 16.88
CA PHE A 135 -2.75 -3.52 16.64
C PHE A 135 -3.59 -4.16 17.75
N GLU A 136 -4.06 -3.38 18.72
CA GLU A 136 -4.87 -3.86 19.85
C GLU A 136 -6.20 -4.44 19.39
N SER A 137 -6.76 -3.92 18.29
CA SER A 137 -8.02 -4.40 17.71
C SER A 137 -7.86 -5.64 16.82
N ILE A 138 -6.63 -6.06 16.51
CA ILE A 138 -6.38 -7.23 15.67
C ILE A 138 -6.12 -8.44 16.56
N GLU A 139 -6.97 -9.45 16.44
CA GLU A 139 -6.81 -10.74 17.12
C GLU A 139 -5.43 -11.34 16.82
N PRO A 140 -4.59 -11.60 17.84
CA PRO A 140 -3.24 -12.13 17.65
C PRO A 140 -3.20 -13.41 16.81
N ALA A 141 -4.25 -14.23 16.92
CA ALA A 141 -4.40 -15.50 16.21
C ALA A 141 -4.28 -15.39 14.68
N ARG A 142 -4.60 -14.22 14.10
CA ARG A 142 -4.79 -14.07 12.64
C ARG A 142 -3.49 -14.15 11.83
N PHE A 143 -2.33 -13.92 12.44
CA PHE A 143 -1.07 -13.85 11.70
C PHE A 143 -0.12 -15.03 11.94
N PHE A 144 -0.41 -15.92 12.90
CA PHE A 144 0.48 -17.08 13.18
C PHE A 144 0.63 -18.05 12.00
N SER A 145 -0.32 -18.06 11.06
CA SER A 145 -0.24 -18.85 9.82
C SER A 145 0.47 -18.13 8.67
N SER A 146 0.92 -16.88 8.89
CA SER A 146 1.56 -16.09 7.86
C SER A 146 2.91 -16.66 7.44
N ASN A 147 3.14 -16.69 6.13
CA ASN A 147 4.43 -17.04 5.52
C ASN A 147 5.37 -15.83 5.38
N LEU A 148 4.98 -14.67 5.91
CA LEU A 148 5.72 -13.43 5.77
C LEU A 148 7.13 -13.56 6.37
N MET A 149 8.14 -13.32 5.52
CA MET A 149 9.56 -13.36 5.86
C MET A 149 10.18 -11.96 5.90
N GLU A 150 9.65 -11.03 5.10
CA GLU A 150 10.09 -9.64 5.03
C GLU A 150 8.89 -8.70 5.20
N LEU A 151 9.00 -7.77 6.14
CA LEU A 151 8.05 -6.69 6.35
C LEU A 151 8.81 -5.36 6.34
N GLN A 152 8.39 -4.46 5.46
CA GLN A 152 8.86 -3.08 5.44
C GLN A 152 7.68 -2.16 5.66
N ILE A 153 7.73 -1.34 6.71
CA ILE A 153 6.67 -0.40 7.08
C ILE A 153 7.27 0.91 7.56
N ASN A 154 6.48 1.98 7.48
CA ASN A 154 6.78 3.20 8.22
C ASN A 154 5.82 3.30 9.40
N VAL A 155 6.32 3.72 10.56
CA VAL A 155 5.56 3.88 11.79
C VAL A 155 5.81 5.26 12.39
N ASP A 156 4.88 5.73 13.22
CA ASP A 156 5.02 7.00 13.92
C ASP A 156 5.80 6.83 15.25
N ASP A 157 5.66 5.68 15.91
CA ASP A 157 6.38 5.34 17.14
C ASP A 157 6.92 3.91 17.11
N PHE A 158 8.04 3.69 17.79
CA PHE A 158 8.67 2.38 17.94
C PHE A 158 7.81 1.40 18.74
N THR A 159 6.93 1.87 19.63
CA THR A 159 6.02 0.99 20.37
C THR A 159 5.10 0.17 19.45
N ASP A 160 4.68 0.73 18.32
CA ASP A 160 3.82 0.02 17.36
C ASP A 160 4.56 -1.16 16.68
N CYS A 161 5.88 -1.06 16.56
CA CYS A 161 6.72 -2.16 16.09
C CYS A 161 6.74 -3.33 17.07
N LEU A 162 6.71 -3.05 18.37
CA LEU A 162 6.74 -4.10 19.40
C LEU A 162 5.46 -4.94 19.34
N TYR A 163 4.30 -4.32 19.12
CA TYR A 163 3.04 -5.04 18.94
C TYR A 163 3.01 -5.94 17.69
N LEU A 164 3.67 -5.51 16.61
CA LEU A 164 3.83 -6.34 15.41
C LEU A 164 4.74 -7.54 15.66
N LEU A 165 5.80 -7.35 16.47
CA LEU A 165 6.80 -8.36 16.79
C LEU A 165 6.42 -9.27 17.96
N ASP A 166 5.25 -9.08 18.58
CA ASP A 166 4.77 -9.85 19.74
C ASP A 166 4.32 -11.28 19.36
N GLY A 167 5.20 -12.03 18.69
CA GLY A 167 4.99 -13.42 18.27
C GLY A 167 4.06 -13.61 17.08
N ARG A 168 3.47 -12.55 16.53
CA ARG A 168 2.46 -12.62 15.46
C ARG A 168 3.01 -13.11 14.11
N PHE A 169 4.31 -12.97 13.85
CA PHE A 169 4.94 -13.39 12.60
C PHE A 169 6.07 -14.41 12.85
N PRO A 170 5.76 -15.71 12.99
CA PRO A 170 6.76 -16.72 13.38
C PRO A 170 7.86 -16.95 12.34
N ARG A 171 7.66 -16.50 11.10
CA ARG A 171 8.60 -16.64 9.98
C ARG A 171 9.29 -15.33 9.60
N LEU A 172 9.00 -14.22 10.26
CA LEU A 172 9.58 -12.93 9.93
C LEU A 172 11.08 -12.94 10.26
N CYS A 173 11.91 -12.82 9.23
CA CYS A 173 13.36 -12.76 9.36
C CYS A 173 13.90 -11.35 9.17
N ILE A 174 13.20 -10.55 8.37
CA ILE A 174 13.61 -9.20 7.99
C ILE A 174 12.49 -8.24 8.34
N PHE A 175 12.79 -7.28 9.20
CA PHE A 175 11.85 -6.23 9.57
C PHE A 175 12.51 -4.86 9.41
N TYR A 176 12.08 -4.14 8.38
CA TYR A 176 12.51 -2.78 8.11
C TYR A 176 11.46 -1.81 8.62
N VAL A 177 11.87 -0.95 9.54
CA VAL A 177 11.03 0.08 10.12
C VAL A 177 11.66 1.43 9.84
N ASP A 178 10.88 2.29 9.19
CA ASP A 178 11.18 3.72 9.11
C ASP A 178 10.33 4.46 10.16
N VAL A 179 10.96 4.90 11.24
CA VAL A 179 10.29 5.65 12.31
C VAL A 179 10.33 7.13 11.95
N ARG A 180 9.17 7.70 11.63
CA ARG A 180 9.08 9.13 11.30
C ARG A 180 9.09 9.95 12.58
N LEU A 181 10.26 10.48 12.95
CA LEU A 181 10.37 11.45 14.04
C LEU A 181 9.64 12.74 13.68
N PHE A 182 8.46 12.94 14.27
CA PHE A 182 7.77 14.22 14.21
C PHE A 182 8.60 15.27 14.96
N THR A 183 9.25 16.16 14.23
CA THR A 183 9.72 17.42 14.79
C THR A 183 8.56 18.39 14.70
N PRO A 184 7.94 18.81 15.82
CA PRO A 184 6.94 19.86 15.76
C PRO A 184 7.56 21.07 15.07
N PRO A 185 6.81 21.78 14.21
CA PRO A 185 7.30 23.04 13.67
C PRO A 185 7.71 23.91 14.85
N SER A 186 8.98 24.28 14.90
CA SER A 186 9.53 25.14 15.95
C SER A 186 8.56 26.31 16.14
N PRO A 187 8.08 26.58 17.37
CA PRO A 187 7.16 27.69 17.58
C PRO A 187 7.84 28.93 17.03
N ALA A 188 7.28 29.49 15.95
CA ALA A 188 7.75 30.74 15.42
C ALA A 188 7.78 31.70 16.60
N ILE A 189 8.97 32.22 16.93
CA ILE A 189 9.12 33.28 17.90
C ILE A 189 8.37 34.47 17.29
N ILE A 190 7.07 34.59 17.60
CA ILE A 190 6.29 35.77 17.28
C ILE A 190 6.86 36.84 18.20
N ASN A 191 7.85 37.57 17.69
CA ASN A 191 8.25 38.84 18.27
C ASN A 191 7.04 39.77 18.16
N LYS A 192 6.19 39.78 19.20
CA LYS A 192 5.23 40.85 19.42
C LYS A 192 6.06 42.12 19.66
N ILE A 193 6.22 42.91 18.60
CA ILE A 193 6.58 44.31 18.74
C ILE A 193 5.27 45.00 19.10
N ASP A 194 5.08 45.26 20.39
CA ASP A 194 4.03 46.15 20.86
C ASP A 194 4.37 47.56 20.36
N TYR A 195 3.49 48.13 19.52
CA TYR A 195 3.53 49.54 19.11
C TYR A 195 2.59 50.37 19.98
#